data_AF-A0A8H3QK07-F1
#
_entry.id   AF-A0A8H3QK07-F1
#
_cell.length_a   1.000
_cell.length_b   1.000
_cell.length_c   1.000
_cell.angle_alpha   90.00
_cell.angle_beta   90.00
_cell.angle_gamma   90.00
#
_symmetry.space_group_name_H-M   'P 1'
#
loop_
_entity.id
_entity.type
_entity.pdbx_description
1 polymer ?
#
loop_
_entity_poly.entity_id
_entity_poly.type
_entity_poly.pdbx_seq_one_letter_code
_entity_poly.pdbx_strand_id
1 'polypeptide(L)'
;MSITKINNCCGCIPLKSGIVIITLLWLIYGVYGTVVNARYISAYKKYIAAIIIHGFVALGAAFGLYILAFEDTFKMLIIYSKITLFITAVVIIDNLTAIISIVSYDSPKECAYQYGNYGGCDMLIVITIISILLSVYFSIIILVYARRRKSKEYVAATVDNHPHGQTREDTTSVP
;
A
#
# COMPACT_ATOMS: atom_id res chain seq x y z
N MET A 1 4.48 -28.16 -10.67
CA MET A 1 4.21 -26.99 -11.53
C MET A 1 4.93 -25.78 -10.94
N SER A 2 6.08 -25.43 -11.52
CA SER A 2 6.97 -24.38 -11.02
C SER A 2 6.45 -23.02 -11.47
N ILE A 3 5.91 -22.23 -10.54
CA ILE A 3 5.55 -20.83 -10.79
C ILE A 3 6.86 -20.04 -10.78
N THR A 4 7.44 -19.87 -11.96
CA THR A 4 8.59 -19.00 -12.22
C THR A 4 8.33 -17.58 -11.75
N LYS A 5 9.13 -17.11 -10.78
CA LYS A 5 9.55 -15.72 -10.55
C LYS A 5 8.52 -14.63 -10.95
N ILE A 6 7.55 -14.37 -10.09
CA ILE A 6 6.79 -13.09 -10.09
C ILE A 6 7.68 -12.04 -9.43
N ASN A 7 8.75 -11.63 -10.09
CA ASN A 7 9.56 -10.47 -9.74
C ASN A 7 9.33 -9.28 -10.69
N ASN A 8 8.62 -9.52 -11.80
CA ASN A 8 8.19 -8.50 -12.75
C ASN A 8 6.66 -8.53 -12.83
N CYS A 9 6.00 -7.41 -12.53
CA CYS A 9 4.64 -7.16 -13.01
C CYS A 9 4.72 -6.69 -14.47
N CYS A 10 3.60 -6.76 -15.23
CA CYS A 10 3.53 -6.25 -16.60
C CYS A 10 4.13 -4.84 -16.70
N GLY A 11 5.23 -4.72 -17.46
CA GLY A 11 6.03 -3.50 -17.59
C GLY A 11 7.12 -3.40 -16.52
N CYS A 12 8.29 -3.98 -16.80
CA CYS A 12 9.68 -3.74 -16.32
C CYS A 12 10.00 -3.12 -14.92
N ILE A 13 9.04 -2.89 -14.05
CA ILE A 13 9.22 -2.23 -12.76
C ILE A 13 9.41 -3.33 -11.71
N PRO A 14 10.53 -3.35 -11.00
CA PRO A 14 10.74 -4.32 -9.93
C PRO A 14 9.66 -4.10 -8.86
N LEU A 15 9.08 -5.19 -8.36
CA LEU A 15 7.99 -5.18 -7.37
C LEU A 15 8.23 -4.21 -6.21
N LYS A 16 9.49 -4.07 -5.77
CA LYS A 16 9.91 -3.16 -4.71
C LYS A 16 9.69 -1.68 -5.09
N SER A 17 10.00 -1.27 -6.32
CA SER A 17 9.80 0.11 -6.77
C SER A 17 8.32 0.49 -6.84
N GLY A 18 7.46 -0.43 -7.31
CA GLY A 18 6.01 -0.21 -7.32
C GLY A 18 5.45 0.03 -5.91
N ILE A 19 5.88 -0.78 -4.94
CA ILE A 19 5.49 -0.63 -3.53
C ILE A 19 5.95 0.73 -2.97
N VAL A 20 7.18 1.18 -3.27
CA VAL A 20 7.67 2.48 -2.81
C VAL A 20 6.84 3.63 -3.40
N ILE A 21 6.50 3.57 -4.69
CA ILE A 21 5.72 4.61 -5.38
C ILE A 21 4.33 4.75 -4.76
N ILE A 22 3.59 3.64 -4.57
CA ILE A 22 2.26 3.71 -3.98
C ILE A 22 2.30 4.21 -2.52
N THR A 23 3.32 3.80 -1.75
CA THR A 23 3.47 4.30 -0.37
C THR A 23 3.76 5.80 -0.35
N LEU A 24 4.55 6.33 -1.29
CA LEU A 24 4.74 7.78 -1.44
C LEU A 24 3.43 8.49 -1.80
N LEU A 25 2.62 7.92 -2.70
CA LEU A 25 1.31 8.48 -3.04
C LEU A 25 0.39 8.53 -1.82
N TRP A 26 0.34 7.47 -1.01
CA TRP A 26 -0.41 7.48 0.26
C TRP A 26 0.12 8.49 1.27
N LEU A 27 1.45 8.71 1.31
CA LEU A 27 2.04 9.72 2.18
C LEU A 27 1.59 11.13 1.76
N ILE A 28 1.71 11.46 0.47
CA ILE A 28 1.27 12.75 -0.07
C ILE A 28 -0.23 12.93 0.17
N TYR A 29 -1.03 11.88 -0.07
CA TYR A 29 -2.46 11.88 0.17
C TYR A 29 -2.80 12.18 1.64
N GLY A 30 -2.18 11.46 2.59
CA GLY A 30 -2.38 11.67 4.01
C GLY A 30 -2.00 13.08 4.45
N VAL A 31 -0.82 13.56 4.06
CA VAL A 31 -0.35 14.92 4.39
C VAL A 31 -1.29 15.98 3.82
N TYR A 32 -1.66 15.87 2.54
CA TYR A 32 -2.56 16.80 1.88
C TYR A 32 -3.92 16.85 2.59
N GLY A 33 -4.51 15.68 2.86
CA GLY A 33 -5.77 15.59 3.58
C GLY A 33 -5.69 16.21 4.99
N THR A 34 -4.63 15.96 5.73
CA THR A 34 -4.41 16.60 7.05
C THR A 34 -4.35 18.12 6.93
N VAL A 35 -3.57 18.66 5.98
CA VAL A 35 -3.40 20.12 5.80
C VAL A 35 -4.72 20.78 5.39
N VAL A 36 -5.46 20.19 4.46
CA VAL A 36 -6.75 20.74 4.00
C VAL A 36 -7.74 20.76 5.15
N ASN A 37 -7.90 19.64 5.88
CA ASN A 37 -8.85 19.58 6.99
C ASN A 37 -8.44 20.49 8.17
N ALA A 38 -7.15 20.68 8.41
CA ALA A 38 -6.64 21.59 9.44
C ALA A 38 -7.02 23.06 9.17
N ARG A 39 -7.12 23.48 7.90
CA ARG A 39 -7.55 24.86 7.57
C ARG A 39 -8.99 25.15 8.01
N TYR A 40 -9.84 24.13 8.09
CA TYR A 40 -11.25 24.27 8.45
C TYR A 40 -11.54 23.97 9.92
N ILE A 41 -10.52 23.65 10.73
CA ILE A 41 -10.69 23.22 12.13
C ILE A 41 -11.29 24.33 13.01
N SER A 42 -10.95 25.59 12.76
CA SER A 42 -11.44 26.74 13.52
C SER A 42 -12.94 26.99 13.29
N ALA A 43 -13.44 26.62 12.11
CA ALA A 43 -14.83 26.81 11.73
C ALA A 43 -15.71 25.60 12.11
N TYR A 44 -15.18 24.37 12.02
CA TYR A 44 -15.98 23.18 12.30
C TYR A 44 -15.18 22.06 12.98
N LYS A 45 -15.58 21.73 14.22
CA LYS A 45 -14.98 20.64 15.02
C LYS A 45 -15.08 19.26 14.36
N LYS A 46 -16.01 19.06 13.40
CA LYS A 46 -16.17 17.80 12.65
C LYS A 46 -14.90 17.40 11.88
N TYR A 47 -14.03 18.36 11.54
CA TYR A 47 -12.78 18.08 10.82
C TYR A 47 -11.68 17.48 11.70
N ILE A 48 -11.82 17.49 13.04
CA ILE A 48 -10.82 16.88 13.95
C ILE A 48 -10.65 15.39 13.64
N ALA A 49 -11.76 14.67 13.45
CA ALA A 49 -11.71 13.24 13.11
C ALA A 49 -10.98 13.00 11.77
N ALA A 50 -11.28 13.83 10.76
CA ALA A 50 -10.62 13.73 9.46
C ALA A 50 -9.10 14.01 9.55
N ILE A 51 -8.68 15.01 10.33
CA ILE A 51 -7.28 15.33 10.58
C ILE A 51 -6.55 14.14 11.21
N ILE A 52 -7.16 13.50 12.21
CA ILE A 52 -6.60 12.34 12.90
C ILE A 52 -6.46 11.16 11.94
N ILE A 53 -7.52 10.84 11.18
CA ILE A 53 -7.51 9.73 10.22
C ILE A 53 -6.43 9.92 9.15
N HIS A 54 -6.37 11.10 8.52
CA HIS A 54 -5.37 11.40 7.50
C HIS A 54 -3.95 11.47 8.09
N GLY A 55 -3.82 11.93 9.34
CA GLY A 55 -2.56 11.89 10.08
C GLY A 55 -2.05 10.46 10.28
N PHE A 56 -2.93 9.53 10.63
CA PHE A 56 -2.58 8.11 10.70
C PHE A 56 -2.20 7.52 9.34
N VAL A 57 -2.87 7.92 8.26
CA VAL A 57 -2.47 7.52 6.90
C VAL A 57 -1.04 8.00 6.58
N ALA A 58 -0.73 9.26 6.86
CA ALA A 58 0.60 9.82 6.63
C ALA A 58 1.67 9.12 7.48
N LEU A 59 1.42 8.91 8.77
CA LEU A 59 2.36 8.21 9.67
C LEU A 59 2.57 6.76 9.23
N GLY A 60 1.49 6.05 8.87
CA GLY A 60 1.56 4.67 8.39
C GLY A 60 2.34 4.55 7.07
N ALA A 61 2.15 5.51 6.16
CA ALA A 61 2.91 5.56 4.91
C ALA A 61 4.39 5.90 5.15
N ALA A 62 4.71 6.85 6.02
CA ALA A 62 6.09 7.18 6.40
C ALA A 62 6.81 5.98 7.04
N PHE A 63 6.13 5.26 7.93
CA PHE A 63 6.63 4.01 8.51
C PHE A 63 6.90 2.95 7.42
N GLY A 64 5.99 2.83 6.45
CA GLY A 64 6.18 1.97 5.29
C GLY A 64 7.44 2.29 4.49
N LEU A 65 7.68 3.57 4.20
CA LEU A 65 8.88 4.01 3.49
C LEU A 65 10.15 3.71 4.27
N TYR A 66 10.13 3.92 5.59
CA TYR A 66 11.24 3.57 6.46
C TYR A 66 11.58 2.07 6.37
N ILE A 67 10.58 1.18 6.51
CA ILE A 67 10.77 -0.27 6.39
C ILE A 67 11.34 -0.65 5.02
N LEU A 68 10.76 -0.11 3.95
CA LEU A 68 11.16 -0.46 2.58
C LEU A 68 12.59 0.01 2.25
N ALA A 69 13.04 1.11 2.86
CA ALA A 69 14.35 1.69 2.69
C ALA A 69 15.42 1.02 3.57
N PHE A 70 15.15 0.81 4.85
CA PHE A 70 16.16 0.46 5.85
C PHE A 70 15.97 -0.91 6.49
N GLU A 71 14.75 -1.45 6.57
CA GLU A 71 14.45 -2.60 7.42
C GLU A 71 13.44 -3.57 6.79
N ASP A 72 13.89 -4.35 5.79
CA ASP A 72 13.05 -5.31 5.06
C ASP A 72 12.95 -6.68 5.77
N THR A 73 12.65 -6.69 7.07
CA THR A 73 12.43 -7.94 7.84
C THR A 73 10.98 -8.38 7.79
N PHE A 74 10.70 -9.69 7.85
CA PHE A 74 9.33 -10.22 7.85
C PHE A 74 8.44 -9.59 8.92
N LYS A 75 8.97 -9.44 10.16
CA LYS A 75 8.21 -8.93 11.30
C LYS A 75 7.73 -7.49 11.07
N MET A 76 8.60 -6.63 10.53
CA MET A 76 8.21 -5.26 10.23
C MET A 76 7.26 -5.18 9.03
N LEU A 77 7.52 -5.98 8.00
CA LEU A 77 6.75 -6.00 6.76
C LEU A 77 5.32 -6.52 6.97
N ILE A 78 5.10 -7.47 7.88
CA ILE A 78 3.76 -7.95 8.21
C ILE A 78 2.97 -6.90 9.02
N ILE A 79 3.62 -6.13 9.90
CA ILE A 79 2.99 -5.00 10.59
C ILE A 79 2.57 -3.96 9.55
N TYR A 80 3.48 -3.61 8.64
CA TYR A 80 3.18 -2.67 7.58
C TYR A 80 2.03 -3.14 6.70
N SER A 81 1.96 -4.43 6.34
CA SER A 81 0.83 -4.95 5.55
C SER A 81 -0.54 -4.77 6.22
N LYS A 82 -0.61 -4.77 7.56
CA LYS A 82 -1.85 -4.48 8.29
C LYS A 82 -2.19 -2.98 8.23
N ILE A 83 -1.17 -2.13 8.32
CA ILE A 83 -1.32 -0.68 8.17
C ILE A 83 -1.82 -0.34 6.76
N THR A 84 -1.31 -0.98 5.71
CA THR A 84 -1.76 -0.70 4.33
C THR A 84 -3.21 -1.12 4.08
N LEU A 85 -3.69 -2.19 4.73
CA LEU A 85 -5.10 -2.55 4.72
C LEU A 85 -5.96 -1.45 5.36
N PHE A 86 -5.53 -0.89 6.50
CA PHE A 86 -6.20 0.26 7.12
C PHE A 86 -6.19 1.48 6.18
N ILE A 87 -5.04 1.85 5.61
CA ILE A 87 -4.94 2.96 4.65
C ILE A 87 -5.89 2.74 3.48
N THR A 88 -5.97 1.53 2.95
CA THR A 88 -6.86 1.21 1.82
C THR A 88 -8.33 1.34 2.20
N ALA A 89 -8.73 0.95 3.41
CA ALA A 89 -10.08 1.16 3.88
C ALA A 89 -10.44 2.65 3.94
N VAL A 90 -9.52 3.50 4.43
CA VAL A 90 -9.70 4.95 4.44
C VAL A 90 -9.84 5.49 3.02
N VAL A 91 -8.95 5.11 2.10
CA VAL A 91 -9.02 5.51 0.69
C VAL A 91 -10.35 5.10 0.07
N ILE A 92 -10.85 3.90 0.33
CA ILE A 92 -12.16 3.46 -0.19
C ILE A 92 -13.29 4.36 0.34
N ILE A 93 -13.33 4.62 1.64
CA ILE A 93 -14.37 5.44 2.27
C ILE A 93 -14.35 6.87 1.71
N ASP A 94 -13.16 7.47 1.58
CA ASP A 94 -13.03 8.83 1.05
C ASP A 94 -13.48 8.90 -0.42
N ASN A 95 -13.08 7.93 -1.25
CA ASN A 95 -13.50 7.87 -2.65
C ASN A 95 -15.02 7.62 -2.78
N LEU A 96 -15.63 6.79 -1.93
CA LEU A 96 -17.08 6.60 -1.89
C LEU A 96 -17.81 7.89 -1.50
N THR A 97 -17.28 8.63 -0.52
CA THR A 97 -17.84 9.92 -0.10
C THR A 97 -17.77 10.94 -1.24
N ALA A 98 -16.67 10.95 -2.00
CA ALA A 98 -16.53 11.80 -3.18
C ALA A 98 -17.55 11.44 -4.27
N ILE A 99 -17.74 10.15 -4.57
CA ILE A 99 -18.74 9.68 -5.56
C ILE A 99 -20.16 10.10 -5.14
N ILE A 100 -20.54 9.89 -3.87
CA ILE A 100 -21.84 10.30 -3.35
C ILE A 100 -22.03 11.82 -3.51
N SER A 101 -20.99 12.60 -3.19
CA SER A 101 -21.04 14.06 -3.34
C SER A 101 -21.22 14.48 -4.79
N ILE A 102 -20.57 13.80 -5.75
CA ILE A 102 -20.69 14.05 -7.19
C ILE A 102 -22.10 13.69 -7.71
N VAL A 103 -22.64 12.55 -7.29
CA VAL A 103 -23.98 12.09 -7.73
C VAL A 103 -25.10 12.94 -7.13
N SER A 104 -24.84 13.64 -6.03
CA SER A 104 -25.82 14.49 -5.34
C SER A 104 -25.98 15.88 -5.96
N TYR A 105 -25.25 16.23 -7.03
CA TYR A 105 -25.47 17.49 -7.74
C TYR A 105 -26.72 17.45 -8.61
N ASP A 106 -27.55 18.49 -8.52
CA ASP A 106 -28.82 18.60 -9.24
C ASP A 106 -28.64 18.78 -10.75
N SER A 107 -27.49 19.29 -11.20
CA SER A 107 -27.20 19.41 -12.62
C SER A 107 -25.74 19.08 -12.97
N PRO A 108 -25.48 18.51 -14.16
CA PRO A 108 -24.12 18.29 -14.66
C PRO A 108 -23.30 19.58 -14.79
N LYS A 109 -23.96 20.73 -15.00
CA LYS A 109 -23.31 22.04 -15.17
C LYS A 109 -22.72 22.56 -13.86
N GLU A 110 -23.42 22.41 -12.75
CA GLU A 110 -22.92 22.78 -11.42
C GLU A 110 -21.74 21.90 -11.01
N CYS A 111 -21.85 20.60 -11.27
CA CYS A 111 -20.76 19.66 -11.03
C CYS A 111 -19.52 20.02 -11.87
N ALA A 112 -19.70 20.30 -13.17
CA ALA A 112 -18.62 20.71 -14.06
C ALA A 112 -18.00 22.07 -13.68
N TYR A 113 -18.79 23.00 -13.14
CA TYR A 113 -18.27 24.28 -12.64
C TYR A 113 -17.38 24.08 -11.40
N GLN A 114 -17.85 23.29 -10.44
CA GLN A 114 -17.12 23.03 -9.19
C GLN A 114 -15.81 22.25 -9.43
N TYR A 115 -15.80 21.35 -10.43
CA TYR A 115 -14.67 20.45 -10.71
C TYR A 115 -14.02 20.67 -12.08
N GLY A 116 -14.22 21.84 -12.69
CA GLY A 116 -13.71 22.14 -14.03
C GLY A 116 -12.20 21.99 -14.14
N ASN A 117 -11.47 22.31 -13.07
CA ASN A 117 -10.01 22.16 -12.99
C ASN A 117 -9.52 20.70 -13.00
N TYR A 118 -10.40 19.73 -12.76
CA TYR A 118 -10.09 18.30 -12.72
C TYR A 118 -10.57 17.54 -13.98
N GLY A 119 -10.94 18.25 -15.04
CA GLY A 119 -11.50 17.67 -16.25
C GLY A 119 -12.99 17.31 -16.13
N GLY A 120 -13.68 17.86 -15.13
CA GLY A 120 -15.09 17.62 -14.87
C GLY A 120 -15.36 16.37 -14.02
N CYS A 121 -16.64 16.11 -13.78
CA CYS A 121 -17.08 15.06 -12.86
C CYS A 121 -16.83 13.64 -13.39
N ASP A 122 -16.88 13.44 -14.70
CA ASP A 122 -16.59 12.14 -15.32
C ASP A 122 -15.15 11.70 -15.08
N MET A 123 -14.19 12.62 -15.26
CA MET A 123 -12.78 12.36 -14.97
C MET A 123 -12.55 12.07 -13.48
N LEU A 124 -13.23 12.77 -12.58
CA LEU A 124 -13.13 12.49 -11.15
C LEU A 124 -13.67 11.11 -10.78
N ILE A 125 -14.77 10.67 -11.38
CA ILE A 125 -15.28 9.30 -11.17
C ILE A 125 -14.24 8.28 -11.62
N VAL A 126 -13.63 8.48 -12.79
CA VAL A 126 -12.56 7.59 -13.28
C VAL A 126 -11.34 7.59 -12.34
N ILE A 127 -10.90 8.77 -11.88
CA ILE A 127 -9.77 8.91 -10.94
C ILE A 127 -10.07 8.20 -9.62
N THR A 128 -11.29 8.34 -9.08
CA THR A 128 -11.66 7.70 -7.81
C THR A 128 -11.69 6.18 -7.93
N ILE A 129 -12.24 5.64 -9.02
CA ILE A 129 -12.23 4.19 -9.31
C ILE A 129 -10.80 3.67 -9.43
N ILE A 130 -9.94 4.34 -10.22
CA ILE A 130 -8.55 3.95 -10.40
C ILE A 130 -7.80 3.99 -9.06
N SER A 131 -8.05 5.01 -8.23
CA SER A 131 -7.42 5.15 -6.91
C SER A 131 -7.78 3.99 -5.98
N ILE A 132 -9.06 3.57 -5.96
CA ILE A 132 -9.51 2.40 -5.21
C ILE A 132 -8.81 1.13 -5.71
N LEU A 133 -8.83 0.89 -7.03
CA LEU A 133 -8.26 -0.32 -7.62
C LEU A 133 -6.76 -0.43 -7.34
N LEU A 134 -6.01 0.67 -7.52
CA LEU A 134 -4.58 0.72 -7.23
C LEU A 134 -4.33 0.47 -5.74
N SER A 135 -5.08 1.12 -4.85
CA SER A 135 -4.90 0.97 -3.40
C SER A 135 -5.13 -0.48 -2.95
N VAL A 136 -6.20 -1.12 -3.45
CA VAL A 136 -6.52 -2.53 -3.15
C VAL A 136 -5.44 -3.45 -3.71
N TYR A 137 -5.08 -3.27 -4.98
CA TYR A 137 -4.05 -4.08 -5.63
C TYR A 137 -2.73 -4.04 -4.86
N PHE A 138 -2.23 -2.86 -4.56
CA PHE A 138 -0.95 -2.71 -3.88
C PHE A 138 -0.98 -3.20 -2.43
N SER A 139 -2.09 -3.05 -1.70
CA SER A 139 -2.22 -3.65 -0.37
C SER A 139 -2.13 -5.17 -0.39
N ILE A 140 -2.73 -5.81 -1.40
CA ILE A 140 -2.60 -7.27 -1.58
C ILE A 140 -1.14 -7.63 -1.93
N ILE A 141 -0.50 -6.87 -2.82
CA ILE A 141 0.89 -7.08 -3.20
C ILE A 141 1.83 -6.97 -1.99
N ILE A 142 1.64 -5.97 -1.12
CA ILE A 142 2.43 -5.78 0.10
C ILE A 142 2.24 -6.96 1.08
N LEU A 143 1.00 -7.43 1.25
CA LEU A 143 0.72 -8.61 2.06
C LEU A 143 1.41 -9.87 1.53
N VAL A 144 1.33 -10.11 0.22
CA VAL A 144 2.01 -11.24 -0.44
C VAL A 144 3.52 -11.10 -0.33
N TYR A 145 4.05 -9.88 -0.49
CA TYR A 145 5.47 -9.56 -0.33
C TYR A 145 5.96 -9.90 1.08
N ALA A 146 5.22 -9.50 2.13
CA ALA A 146 5.51 -9.85 3.52
C ALA A 146 5.55 -11.37 3.74
N ARG A 147 4.57 -12.11 3.22
CA ARG A 147 4.54 -13.59 3.33
C ARG A 147 5.71 -14.26 2.62
N ARG A 148 6.12 -13.77 1.45
CA ARG A 148 7.30 -14.26 0.74
C ARG A 148 8.60 -13.96 1.47
N ARG A 149 8.67 -12.83 2.19
CA ARG A 149 9.83 -12.52 3.04
C ARG A 149 9.96 -13.53 4.18
N LYS A 150 8.83 -13.90 4.81
CA LYS A 150 8.79 -14.96 5.83
C LYS A 150 9.43 -16.26 5.36
N SER A 151 9.05 -16.74 4.18
CA SER A 151 9.57 -18.02 3.68
C SER A 151 11.06 -17.97 3.38
N LYS A 152 11.56 -16.84 2.85
CA LYS A 152 12.99 -16.63 2.63
C LYS A 152 13.79 -16.62 3.93
N GLU A 153 13.31 -15.91 4.95
CA GLU A 153 13.96 -15.85 6.26
C GLU A 153 13.97 -17.22 6.95
N TYR A 154 12.88 -17.99 6.85
CA TYR A 154 12.83 -19.36 7.36
C TYR A 154 13.86 -20.27 6.68
N VAL A 155 13.94 -20.24 5.34
CA VAL A 155 14.92 -21.03 4.59
C VAL A 155 16.36 -20.65 4.97
N ALA A 156 16.66 -19.34 5.07
CA ALA A 156 17.97 -18.87 5.48
C ALA A 156 18.35 -19.39 6.88
N ALA A 157 17.43 -19.34 7.84
CA ALA A 157 17.66 -19.87 9.18
C ALA A 157 17.85 -21.39 9.19
N THR A 158 17.17 -22.15 8.33
CA THR A 158 17.37 -23.61 8.25
C THR A 158 18.71 -24.02 7.63
N VAL A 159 19.24 -23.24 6.69
CA VAL A 159 20.54 -23.49 6.06
C VAL A 159 21.68 -23.18 7.04
N ASP A 160 21.56 -22.12 7.83
CA ASP A 160 22.56 -21.72 8.83
C ASP A 160 22.65 -22.73 10.01
N ASN A 161 21.55 -23.41 10.31
CA ASN A 161 21.51 -24.49 11.32
C ASN A 161 21.99 -25.86 10.79
N HIS A 162 22.40 -25.97 9.52
CA HIS A 162 22.94 -27.23 9.01
C HIS A 162 24.43 -27.33 9.40
N PRO A 163 24.87 -28.38 10.12
CA PRO A 163 26.27 -28.51 10.51
C PRO A 163 27.14 -28.56 9.26
N HIS A 164 28.13 -27.67 9.16
CA HIS A 164 29.25 -27.81 8.24
C HIS A 164 30.01 -29.10 8.58
N GLY A 165 29.61 -30.24 8.00
CA GLY A 165 30.33 -31.49 8.18
C GLY A 165 29.46 -32.73 8.13
N GLN A 166 29.00 -33.10 6.93
CA GLN A 166 28.77 -34.51 6.63
C GLN A 166 29.12 -34.76 5.16
N THR A 167 30.41 -34.65 4.86
CA THR A 167 31.03 -35.28 3.70
C THR A 167 31.03 -36.80 3.91
N ARG A 168 30.18 -37.49 3.13
CA ARG A 168 30.47 -38.71 2.38
C ARG A 168 31.47 -39.70 3.02
N GLU A 169 30.97 -40.77 3.62
CA GLU A 169 31.63 -42.08 3.59
C GLU A 169 30.72 -43.03 2.82
N ASP A 170 31.12 -43.26 1.56
CA ASP A 170 30.54 -44.28 0.69
C ASP A 170 31.01 -45.64 1.19
N THR A 171 30.04 -46.48 1.50
CA THR A 171 30.16 -47.80 2.10
C THR A 171 31.22 -48.68 1.44
N THR A 172 32.11 -49.19 2.30
CA THR A 172 33.00 -50.31 2.08
C THR A 172 32.27 -51.52 1.49
N SER A 173 32.93 -52.15 0.53
CA SER A 173 32.67 -53.46 -0.05
C SER A 173 32.32 -54.53 0.99
N VAL A 174 31.25 -55.27 0.74
CA VAL A 174 30.83 -56.50 1.45
C VAL A 174 31.28 -57.71 0.58
N PRO A 175 31.72 -58.82 1.19
CA PRO A 175 32.62 -59.83 0.58
C PRO A 175 32.04 -60.68 -0.55
#